data_AF-A0A7U4JPX3-F1
#
_entry.id   AF-A0A7U4JPX3-F1
#
_cell.length_a   1.000
_cell.length_b   1.000
_cell.length_c   1.000
_cell.angle_alpha   90.00
_cell.angle_beta   90.00
_cell.angle_gamma   90.00
#
_symmetry.space_group_name_H-M   'P 1'
#
loop_
_entity.id
_entity.type
_entity.pdbx_description
1 polymer ?
#
loop_
_entity_poly.entity_id
_entity_poly.type
_entity_poly.pdbx_seq_one_letter_code
_entity_poly.pdbx_strand_id
1 'polypeptide(L)'
;MYLTNRDKDILKFIEQYGSITINQCSKIFFNKCKQNYYQARKRLRTLYNSKYIKRYRKDMRSEAVYYLDKKLSIHDLKVLDIYAEIINLGAEIKCFKKEYTIKCKNKEYRADGLIECIRDGYFYPILIEVDYTHFTSNKKLLDIYNSNYFQEKYKDLDTDIFPTVLIVRPFISSSNNNLPFNILYTTMCINNINTLFN
;
A
#
# COMPACT_ATOMS: atom_id res chain seq x y z
N MET A 1 29.06 11.54 -4.95
CA MET A 1 28.60 10.49 -3.99
C MET A 1 28.59 9.16 -4.72
N TYR A 2 29.08 8.08 -4.12
CA TYR A 2 28.90 6.74 -4.68
C TYR A 2 27.56 6.15 -4.25
N LEU A 3 26.81 5.57 -5.20
CA LEU A 3 25.52 4.93 -4.92
C LEU A 3 25.73 3.58 -4.24
N THR A 4 25.10 3.40 -3.08
CA THR A 4 25.05 2.10 -2.40
C THR A 4 23.98 1.20 -3.03
N ASN A 5 23.98 -0.10 -2.71
CA ASN A 5 22.93 -1.02 -3.19
C ASN A 5 21.54 -0.55 -2.75
N ARG A 6 21.40 -0.13 -1.48
CA ARG A 6 20.15 0.45 -0.97
C ARG A 6 19.72 1.70 -1.76
N ASP A 7 20.66 2.54 -2.19
CA ASP A 7 20.34 3.71 -2.99
C ASP A 7 19.78 3.30 -4.36
N LYS A 8 20.35 2.27 -4.98
CA LYS A 8 19.83 1.69 -6.22
C LYS A 8 18.42 1.13 -6.02
N ASP A 9 18.17 0.46 -4.89
CA ASP A 9 16.85 -0.11 -4.58
C ASP A 9 15.79 0.98 -4.34
N ILE A 10 16.16 2.06 -3.65
CA ILE A 10 15.30 3.25 -3.49
C ILE A 10 14.97 3.86 -4.85
N LEU A 11 15.97 4.04 -5.73
CA LEU A 11 15.76 4.61 -7.06
C LEU A 11 14.86 3.73 -7.93
N LYS A 12 15.09 2.41 -7.94
CA LYS A 12 14.22 1.44 -8.63
C LYS A 12 12.79 1.49 -8.12
N PHE A 13 12.61 1.61 -6.80
CA PHE A 13 11.27 1.74 -6.22
C PHE A 13 10.58 3.02 -6.68
N ILE A 14 11.28 4.15 -6.69
CA ILE A 14 10.73 5.43 -7.17
C ILE A 14 10.41 5.35 -8.67
N GLU A 15 11.25 4.70 -9.46
CA GLU A 15 11.01 4.46 -10.89
C GLU A 15 9.73 3.62 -11.11
N GLN A 16 9.61 2.51 -10.38
CA GLN A 16 8.49 1.58 -10.50
C GLN A 16 7.17 2.18 -9.99
N TYR A 17 7.18 2.86 -8.85
CA TYR A 17 5.96 3.30 -8.17
C TYR A 17 5.69 4.81 -8.28
N GLY A 18 6.66 5.59 -8.76
CA GLY A 18 6.55 7.02 -9.12
C GLY A 18 7.13 7.96 -8.07
N SER A 19 6.78 7.78 -6.80
CA SER A 19 7.24 8.65 -5.70
C SER A 19 7.41 7.87 -4.40
N ILE A 20 8.14 8.46 -3.46
CA ILE A 20 8.29 7.94 -2.10
C ILE A 20 8.34 9.08 -1.08
N THR A 21 7.79 8.86 0.11
CA THR A 21 7.97 9.76 1.26
C THR A 21 9.09 9.30 2.18
N ILE A 22 9.43 10.11 3.18
CA ILE A 22 10.49 9.75 4.15
C ILE A 22 10.02 8.57 5.00
N ASN A 23 8.77 8.63 5.47
CA ASN A 23 8.14 7.59 6.28
C ASN A 23 8.11 6.25 5.52
N GLN A 24 7.63 6.25 4.27
CA GLN A 24 7.63 5.07 3.41
C GLN A 24 9.04 4.50 3.23
N CYS A 25 10.02 5.35 2.89
CA CYS A 25 11.41 4.94 2.72
C CYS A 25 11.99 4.32 3.99
N SER A 26 11.69 4.89 5.16
CA SER A 26 12.15 4.37 6.44
C SER A 26 11.61 2.98 6.76
N LYS A 27 10.34 2.73 6.44
CA LYS A 27 9.65 1.46 6.66
C LYS A 27 10.04 0.37 5.67
N ILE A 28 10.37 0.75 4.43
CA ILE A 28 10.74 -0.20 3.39
C ILE A 28 12.23 -0.57 3.48
N PHE A 29 13.12 0.42 3.54
CA PHE A 29 14.57 0.20 3.33
C PHE A 29 15.41 0.30 4.60
N PHE A 30 14.82 0.80 5.68
CA PHE A 30 15.51 1.05 6.95
C PHE A 30 14.76 0.48 8.16
N ASN A 31 13.77 -0.41 7.98
CA ASN A 31 12.95 -0.97 9.07
C ASN A 31 13.80 -1.60 10.19
N LYS A 32 14.92 -2.25 9.84
CA LYS A 32 15.84 -2.88 10.79
C LYS A 32 16.89 -1.92 11.39
N CYS A 33 16.88 -0.64 11.02
CA CYS A 33 17.88 0.33 11.48
C CYS A 33 17.39 1.12 12.69
N LYS A 34 18.29 1.35 13.67
CA LYS A 34 18.06 2.37 14.70
C LYS A 34 17.90 3.74 14.03
N GLN A 35 16.94 4.53 14.51
CA GLN A 35 16.61 5.86 13.97
C GLN A 35 16.29 5.83 12.46
N ASN A 36 15.56 4.81 12.02
CA ASN A 36 15.18 4.56 10.63
C ASN A 36 14.72 5.81 9.85
N TYR A 37 13.84 6.62 10.45
CA TYR A 37 13.30 7.84 9.84
C TYR A 37 14.41 8.88 9.57
N TYR A 38 15.30 9.11 10.53
CA TYR A 38 16.42 10.04 10.35
C TYR A 38 17.37 9.56 9.26
N GLN A 39 17.67 8.27 9.22
CA GLN A 39 18.53 7.67 8.21
C GLN A 39 17.94 7.80 6.80
N ALA A 40 16.65 7.46 6.64
CA ALA A 40 15.92 7.63 5.39
C ALA A 40 15.88 9.10 4.94
N ARG A 41 15.58 10.03 5.85
CA ARG A 41 15.58 11.47 5.60
C ARG A 41 16.94 11.95 5.11
N LYS A 42 18.01 11.59 5.82
CA LYS A 42 19.38 11.97 5.46
C LYS A 42 19.71 11.43 4.07
N ARG A 43 19.37 10.16 3.80
CA ARG A 43 19.70 9.52 2.53
C ARG A 43 18.96 10.11 1.34
N LEU A 44 17.65 10.29 1.44
CA LEU A 44 16.85 10.95 0.40
C LEU A 44 17.32 12.39 0.14
N ARG A 45 17.71 13.12 1.19
CA ARG A 45 18.31 14.45 1.02
C ARG A 45 19.63 14.40 0.27
N THR A 46 20.50 13.42 0.53
CA THR A 46 21.76 13.26 -0.21
C THR A 46 21.50 12.91 -1.69
N LEU A 47 20.55 12.03 -1.98
CA LEU A 47 20.14 11.69 -3.35
C LEU A 47 19.60 12.92 -4.09
N TYR A 48 18.75 13.71 -3.43
CA TYR A 48 18.24 14.98 -3.97
C TYR A 48 19.35 15.99 -4.23
N ASN A 49 20.24 16.24 -3.26
CA ASN A 49 21.36 17.18 -3.42
C ASN A 49 22.32 16.75 -4.56
N SER A 50 22.44 15.44 -4.78
CA SER A 50 23.24 14.87 -5.88
C SER A 50 22.49 14.81 -7.21
N LYS A 51 21.28 15.39 -7.29
CA LYS A 51 20.42 15.47 -8.48
C LYS A 51 19.92 14.14 -9.04
N TYR A 52 19.92 13.06 -8.25
CA TYR A 52 19.34 11.77 -8.67
C TYR A 52 17.81 11.75 -8.61
N ILE A 53 17.21 12.55 -7.73
CA ILE A 53 15.75 12.63 -7.54
C ILE A 53 15.33 14.08 -7.32
N LYS A 54 14.09 14.38 -7.64
CA LYS A 54 13.42 15.65 -7.35
C LYS A 54 12.70 15.56 -6.00
N ARG A 55 12.38 16.71 -5.42
CA ARG A 55 11.69 16.81 -4.14
C ARG A 55 10.60 17.86 -4.21
N TYR A 56 9.44 17.55 -3.67
CA TYR A 56 8.31 18.46 -3.51
C TYR A 56 7.79 18.45 -2.07
N ARG A 57 7.20 19.58 -1.65
CA ARG A 57 6.46 19.71 -0.41
C ARG A 57 5.29 20.66 -0.65
N LYS A 58 4.08 20.30 -0.19
CA LYS A 58 2.89 21.15 -0.38
C LYS A 58 2.96 22.43 0.46
N ASP A 59 3.37 22.29 1.72
CA ASP A 59 3.49 23.39 2.68
C ASP A 59 4.56 23.05 3.74
N MET A 60 4.85 23.98 4.66
CA MET A 60 5.90 23.80 5.68
C MET A 60 5.63 22.71 6.72
N ARG A 61 4.42 22.14 6.79
CA ARG A 61 4.02 21.06 7.71
C ARG A 61 3.89 19.71 6.99
N SER A 62 3.50 19.71 5.73
CA SER A 62 3.34 18.51 4.89
C SER A 62 4.60 17.62 4.85
N GLU A 63 4.46 16.33 4.59
CA GLU A 63 5.65 15.48 4.37
C GLU A 63 6.35 15.83 3.04
N ALA A 64 7.68 15.64 2.98
CA ALA A 64 8.41 15.77 1.72
C ALA A 64 8.22 14.51 0.87
N VAL A 65 7.88 14.71 -0.41
CA VAL A 65 7.74 13.65 -1.41
C VAL A 65 8.91 13.73 -2.38
N TYR A 66 9.56 12.60 -2.62
CA TYR A 66 10.69 12.46 -3.54
C TYR A 66 10.27 11.63 -4.74
N TYR A 67 10.71 12.00 -5.94
CA TYR A 67 10.27 11.40 -7.20
C TYR A 67 11.32 11.59 -8.30
N LEU A 68 11.22 10.79 -9.36
CA LEU A 68 12.00 10.99 -10.59
C LEU A 68 11.24 11.92 -11.53
N ASP A 69 10.14 11.41 -12.10
CA ASP A 69 9.34 12.14 -13.09
C ASP A 69 7.89 12.35 -12.65
N LYS A 70 7.27 11.34 -12.04
CA LYS A 70 5.86 11.38 -11.64
C LYS A 70 5.71 11.71 -10.16
N LYS A 71 5.01 12.80 -9.86
CA LYS A 71 4.53 13.10 -8.50
C LYS A 71 3.19 12.42 -8.27
N LEU A 72 3.14 11.53 -7.27
CA LEU A 72 1.91 10.85 -6.89
C LEU A 72 0.90 11.77 -6.18
N SER A 73 -0.39 11.42 -6.32
CA SER A 73 -1.47 12.04 -5.57
C SER A 73 -1.44 11.62 -4.10
N ILE A 74 -2.19 12.30 -3.23
CA ILE A 74 -2.29 11.93 -1.81
C ILE A 74 -2.87 10.52 -1.66
N HIS A 75 -3.87 10.20 -2.49
CA HIS A 75 -4.55 8.90 -2.51
C HIS A 75 -3.59 7.78 -2.91
N ASP A 76 -2.84 7.93 -4.01
CA ASP A 76 -1.81 6.97 -4.42
C ASP A 76 -0.72 6.79 -3.36
N LEU A 77 -0.32 7.89 -2.70
CA LEU A 77 0.65 7.84 -1.62
C LEU A 77 0.11 7.09 -0.40
N LYS A 78 -1.21 7.00 -0.19
CA LYS A 78 -1.76 6.21 0.91
C LYS A 78 -1.76 4.73 0.62
N VAL A 79 -1.98 4.32 -0.63
CA VAL A 79 -1.79 2.92 -1.03
C VAL A 79 -0.33 2.49 -0.78
N LEU A 80 0.64 3.37 -1.07
CA LEU A 80 2.06 3.11 -0.77
C LEU A 80 2.40 3.10 0.73
N ASP A 81 1.68 3.85 1.56
CA ASP A 81 1.88 3.78 3.01
C ASP A 81 1.47 2.40 3.55
N ILE A 82 0.37 1.83 3.05
CA ILE A 82 -0.07 0.47 3.43
C ILE A 82 0.99 -0.57 3.03
N TYR A 83 1.50 -0.48 1.80
CA TYR A 83 2.60 -1.32 1.34
C TYR A 83 3.82 -1.22 2.27
N ALA A 84 4.20 0.01 2.64
CA ALA A 84 5.34 0.24 3.53
C ALA A 84 5.09 -0.33 4.93
N GLU A 85 3.88 -0.22 5.47
CA GLU A 85 3.52 -0.78 6.77
C GLU A 85 3.54 -2.31 6.78
N ILE A 86 3.03 -2.95 5.74
CA ILE A 86 3.07 -4.42 5.62
C ILE A 86 4.51 -4.94 5.65
N ILE A 87 5.44 -4.28 4.93
CA ILE A 87 6.87 -4.60 5.00
C ILE A 87 7.44 -4.34 6.40
N ASN A 88 7.08 -3.22 7.02
CA ASN A 88 7.56 -2.85 8.35
C ASN A 88 7.10 -3.84 9.43
N LEU A 89 5.91 -4.42 9.24
CA LEU A 89 5.36 -5.49 10.05
C LEU A 89 6.04 -6.86 9.84
N GLY A 90 6.97 -6.96 8.90
CA GLY A 90 7.78 -8.16 8.66
C GLY A 90 7.18 -9.12 7.63
N ALA A 91 6.12 -8.74 6.93
CA ALA A 91 5.57 -9.57 5.86
C ALA A 91 6.43 -9.49 4.58
N GLU A 92 6.52 -10.62 3.88
CA GLU A 92 7.18 -10.72 2.58
C GLU A 92 6.17 -10.43 1.46
N ILE A 93 6.37 -9.34 0.71
CA ILE A 93 5.51 -9.02 -0.43
C ILE A 93 5.85 -9.93 -1.61
N LYS A 94 4.87 -10.71 -2.09
CA LYS A 94 4.99 -11.52 -3.32
C LYS A 94 4.55 -10.73 -4.55
N CYS A 95 3.49 -9.94 -4.40
CA CYS A 95 2.98 -9.09 -5.47
C CYS A 95 2.38 -7.82 -4.89
N PHE A 96 2.61 -6.69 -5.56
CA PHE A 96 1.93 -5.45 -5.27
C PHE A 96 1.57 -4.75 -6.57
N LYS A 97 0.27 -4.50 -6.77
CA LYS A 97 -0.28 -3.79 -7.92
C LYS A 97 -1.15 -2.63 -7.45
N LYS A 98 -0.82 -1.42 -7.89
CA LYS A 98 -1.71 -0.26 -7.74
C LYS A 98 -2.78 -0.30 -8.83
N GLU A 99 -3.92 0.31 -8.55
CA GLU A 99 -5.02 0.44 -9.53
C GLU A 99 -5.45 -0.92 -10.11
N TYR A 100 -5.65 -1.91 -9.22
CA TYR A 100 -5.87 -3.29 -9.62
C TYR A 100 -7.25 -3.47 -10.27
N THR A 101 -7.25 -3.84 -11.55
CA THR A 101 -8.48 -4.15 -12.30
C THR A 101 -8.91 -5.60 -12.08
N ILE A 102 -10.14 -5.76 -11.62
CA ILE A 102 -10.83 -7.02 -11.38
C ILE A 102 -11.87 -7.16 -12.50
N LYS A 103 -11.67 -8.16 -13.35
CA LYS A 103 -12.56 -8.43 -14.48
C LYS A 103 -13.62 -9.44 -14.07
N CYS A 104 -14.81 -8.95 -13.75
CA CYS A 104 -15.99 -9.80 -13.52
C CYS A 104 -16.72 -10.03 -14.84
N LYS A 105 -17.56 -11.08 -14.92
CA LYS A 105 -18.25 -11.52 -16.16
C LYS A 105 -18.90 -10.38 -16.97
N ASN A 106 -19.55 -9.44 -16.30
CA ASN A 106 -20.33 -8.38 -16.96
C ASN A 106 -19.80 -6.95 -16.67
N LYS A 107 -18.73 -6.81 -15.89
CA LYS A 107 -18.25 -5.51 -15.42
C LYS A 107 -16.81 -5.58 -14.93
N GLU A 108 -16.05 -4.53 -15.19
CA GLU A 108 -14.74 -4.35 -14.60
C GLU A 108 -14.83 -3.45 -13.36
N TYR A 109 -14.25 -3.91 -12.26
CA TYR A 109 -14.08 -3.12 -11.05
C TYR A 109 -12.62 -2.75 -10.91
N ARG A 110 -12.36 -1.56 -10.37
CA ARG A 110 -11.00 -1.11 -10.08
C ARG A 110 -10.89 -0.85 -8.59
N ALA A 111 -9.91 -1.51 -7.97
CA ALA A 111 -9.48 -1.25 -6.60
C ALA A 111 -8.25 -0.37 -6.59
N ASP A 112 -7.99 0.31 -5.49
CA ASP A 112 -6.86 1.24 -5.38
C ASP A 112 -5.52 0.50 -5.29
N GLY A 113 -5.54 -0.71 -4.73
CA GLY A 113 -4.41 -1.62 -4.80
C GLY A 113 -4.76 -3.05 -4.43
N LEU A 114 -3.86 -3.96 -4.79
CA LEU A 114 -3.84 -5.35 -4.33
C LEU A 114 -2.43 -5.67 -3.84
N ILE A 115 -2.34 -6.20 -2.63
CA ILE A 115 -1.10 -6.75 -2.06
C ILE A 115 -1.31 -8.23 -1.81
N GLU A 116 -0.36 -9.04 -2.27
CA GLU A 116 -0.24 -10.45 -1.96
C GLU A 116 1.04 -10.61 -1.14
N CYS A 117 0.92 -11.06 0.10
CA CYS A 117 2.07 -11.18 0.98
C CYS A 117 2.03 -12.47 1.79
N ILE A 118 3.20 -12.89 2.28
CA ILE A 118 3.35 -14.02 3.19
C ILE A 118 3.84 -13.51 4.53
N ARG A 119 3.22 -13.99 5.60
CA ARG A 119 3.68 -13.75 6.96
C ARG A 119 3.48 -15.01 7.79
N ASP A 120 4.51 -15.37 8.56
CA ASP A 120 4.47 -16.53 9.46
C ASP A 120 4.02 -17.84 8.76
N GLY A 121 4.34 -17.97 7.46
CA GLY A 121 3.98 -19.13 6.62
C GLY A 121 2.61 -19.05 5.92
N TYR A 122 1.78 -18.06 6.25
CA TYR A 122 0.43 -17.91 5.71
C TYR A 122 0.37 -16.87 4.59
N PHE A 123 -0.48 -17.14 3.59
CA PHE A 123 -0.72 -16.24 2.46
C PHE A 123 -1.87 -15.27 2.77
N TYR A 124 -1.62 -13.97 2.64
CA TYR A 124 -2.57 -12.91 2.90
C TYR A 124 -2.77 -12.05 1.63
N PRO A 125 -3.84 -12.27 0.86
CA PRO A 125 -4.27 -11.34 -0.15
C PRO A 125 -5.05 -10.18 0.50
N ILE A 126 -4.67 -8.96 0.19
CA ILE A 126 -5.22 -7.72 0.76
C ILE A 126 -5.66 -6.81 -0.38
N LEU A 127 -6.96 -6.53 -0.47
CA LEU A 127 -7.53 -5.58 -1.42
C LEU A 127 -7.65 -4.21 -0.75
N ILE A 128 -7.10 -3.17 -1.35
CA ILE A 128 -7.01 -1.83 -0.76
C ILE A 128 -8.01 -0.90 -1.42
N GLU A 129 -8.73 -0.15 -0.58
CA GLU A 129 -9.53 1.01 -0.97
C GLU A 129 -9.19 2.19 -0.06
N VAL A 130 -9.04 3.39 -0.64
CA VAL A 130 -8.76 4.64 0.07
C VAL A 130 -9.93 5.59 -0.16
N ASP A 131 -10.83 5.62 0.82
CA ASP A 131 -12.02 6.47 0.85
C ASP A 131 -11.63 7.89 1.27
N TYR A 132 -11.04 8.67 0.35
CA TYR A 132 -10.71 10.07 0.62
C TYR A 132 -11.83 11.03 0.20
N THR A 133 -12.31 10.92 -1.04
CA THR A 133 -13.39 11.77 -1.58
C THR A 133 -14.69 11.01 -1.81
N HIS A 134 -14.61 9.69 -2.02
CA HIS A 134 -15.75 8.82 -2.26
C HIS A 134 -15.64 7.59 -1.39
N PHE A 135 -16.74 7.19 -0.77
CA PHE A 135 -16.78 5.98 0.04
C PHE A 135 -16.95 4.75 -0.85
N THR A 136 -16.20 3.71 -0.53
CA THR A 136 -16.35 2.38 -1.13
C THR A 136 -17.74 1.84 -0.84
N SER A 137 -18.46 1.45 -1.90
CA SER A 137 -19.79 0.89 -1.76
C SER A 137 -19.75 -0.60 -1.43
N ASN A 138 -20.60 -1.03 -0.48
CA ASN A 138 -20.78 -2.45 -0.17
C ASN A 138 -21.21 -3.25 -1.41
N LYS A 139 -22.01 -2.64 -2.31
CA LYS A 139 -22.42 -3.26 -3.58
C LYS A 139 -21.22 -3.61 -4.47
N LYS A 140 -20.25 -2.69 -4.63
CA LYS A 140 -19.01 -2.97 -5.38
C LYS A 140 -18.30 -4.21 -4.83
N LEU A 141 -18.12 -4.26 -3.51
CA LEU A 141 -17.42 -5.38 -2.86
C LEU A 141 -18.18 -6.70 -3.00
N LEU A 142 -19.51 -6.67 -2.82
CA LEU A 142 -20.35 -7.85 -2.96
C LEU A 142 -20.38 -8.37 -4.41
N ASP A 143 -20.43 -7.48 -5.40
CA ASP A 143 -20.36 -7.84 -6.82
C ASP A 143 -19.02 -8.51 -7.17
N ILE A 144 -17.91 -8.02 -6.58
CA ILE A 144 -16.58 -8.63 -6.73
C ILE A 144 -16.57 -10.02 -6.08
N TYR A 145 -17.09 -10.16 -4.86
CA TYR A 145 -17.18 -11.45 -4.17
C TYR A 145 -18.01 -12.48 -4.96
N ASN A 146 -19.23 -12.11 -5.37
CA ASN A 146 -20.14 -12.98 -6.11
C ASN A 146 -19.62 -13.36 -7.51
N SER A 147 -18.62 -12.65 -8.03
CA SER A 147 -18.00 -12.99 -9.31
C SER A 147 -17.08 -14.21 -9.25
N ASN A 148 -16.72 -14.66 -8.04
CA ASN A 148 -15.72 -15.71 -7.77
C ASN A 148 -14.32 -15.42 -8.35
N TYR A 149 -14.04 -14.18 -8.73
CA TYR A 149 -12.77 -13.81 -9.37
C TYR A 149 -11.55 -14.21 -8.52
N PHE A 150 -11.56 -13.92 -7.22
CA PHE A 150 -10.41 -14.21 -6.36
C PHE A 150 -10.32 -15.68 -5.97
N GLN A 151 -11.45 -16.33 -5.78
CA GLN A 151 -11.54 -17.77 -5.56
C GLN A 151 -10.96 -18.53 -6.76
N GLU A 152 -11.30 -18.12 -8.00
CA GLU A 152 -10.70 -18.70 -9.20
C GLU A 152 -9.20 -18.38 -9.32
N LYS A 153 -8.79 -17.14 -8.98
CA LYS A 153 -7.40 -16.70 -9.04
C LYS A 153 -6.49 -17.46 -8.06
N TYR A 154 -7.00 -17.79 -6.89
CA TYR A 154 -6.24 -18.43 -5.81
C TYR A 154 -6.63 -19.90 -5.57
N LYS A 155 -7.38 -20.52 -6.48
CA LYS A 155 -7.88 -21.91 -6.38
C LYS A 155 -6.79 -22.95 -6.08
N ASP A 156 -5.56 -22.70 -6.51
CA ASP A 156 -4.43 -23.60 -6.32
C ASP A 156 -3.89 -23.56 -4.88
N LEU A 157 -4.27 -22.54 -4.10
CA LEU A 157 -3.97 -22.40 -2.68
C LEU A 157 -5.13 -22.89 -1.83
N ASP A 158 -6.34 -22.39 -2.08
CA ASP A 158 -7.61 -22.85 -1.48
C ASP A 158 -8.79 -22.30 -2.31
N THR A 159 -9.91 -23.01 -2.27
CA THR A 159 -11.12 -22.76 -3.07
C THR A 159 -11.97 -21.58 -2.58
N ASP A 160 -11.80 -21.14 -1.33
CA ASP A 160 -12.63 -20.07 -0.72
C ASP A 160 -11.84 -18.81 -0.34
N ILE A 161 -10.69 -18.58 -0.99
CA ILE A 161 -9.87 -17.40 -0.69
C ILE A 161 -10.50 -16.15 -1.29
N PHE A 162 -10.97 -15.27 -0.40
CA PHE A 162 -11.27 -13.89 -0.72
C PHE A 162 -10.30 -12.94 0.01
N PRO A 163 -9.78 -11.88 -0.65
CA PRO A 163 -8.89 -10.93 0.00
C PRO A 163 -9.54 -10.26 1.20
N THR A 164 -8.75 -10.02 2.26
CA THR A 164 -9.18 -9.08 3.29
C THR A 164 -9.25 -7.69 2.66
N VAL A 165 -10.42 -7.04 2.75
CA VAL A 165 -10.61 -5.70 2.19
C VAL A 165 -10.18 -4.67 3.23
N LEU A 166 -9.07 -4.00 2.99
CA LEU A 166 -8.56 -2.91 3.81
C LEU A 166 -9.07 -1.58 3.28
N ILE A 167 -9.91 -0.91 4.07
CA ILE A 167 -10.47 0.39 3.72
C ILE A 167 -9.85 1.49 4.60
N VAL A 168 -9.14 2.41 3.97
CA VAL A 168 -8.54 3.58 4.61
C VAL A 168 -9.48 4.78 4.47
N ARG A 169 -9.88 5.41 5.58
CA ARG A 169 -10.82 6.54 5.60
C ARG A 169 -10.47 7.59 6.65
N PRO A 170 -10.97 8.84 6.56
CA PRO A 170 -10.67 9.88 7.56
C PRO A 170 -11.17 9.54 8.97
N PHE A 171 -12.32 8.87 9.06
CA PHE A 171 -12.95 8.45 10.32
C PHE A 171 -13.50 7.04 10.20
N ILE A 172 -13.44 6.27 11.29
CA ILE A 172 -14.01 4.92 11.34
C ILE A 172 -15.42 5.05 11.92
N SER A 173 -16.42 4.67 11.14
CA SER A 173 -17.79 4.49 11.64
C SER A 173 -17.91 3.14 12.33
N SER A 174 -18.69 3.06 13.40
CA SER A 174 -19.16 1.80 13.98
C SER A 174 -20.21 1.14 13.06
N SER A 175 -19.79 0.74 11.87
CA SER A 175 -20.66 0.04 10.92
C SER A 175 -20.39 -1.46 11.04
N ASN A 176 -21.36 -2.19 11.56
CA ASN A 176 -21.41 -3.65 11.43
C ASN A 176 -21.75 -3.98 9.97
N ASN A 177 -20.72 -4.22 9.16
CA ASN A 177 -20.91 -4.70 7.81
C ASN A 177 -21.08 -6.23 7.84
N ASN A 178 -22.31 -6.71 7.67
CA ASN A 178 -22.61 -8.14 7.51
C ASN A 178 -22.29 -8.61 6.08
N LEU A 179 -21.02 -8.46 5.66
CA LEU A 179 -20.53 -8.97 4.38
C LEU A 179 -19.88 -10.35 4.60
N PRO A 180 -19.92 -11.25 3.60
CA PRO A 180 -19.43 -12.64 3.74
C PRO A 180 -17.89 -12.76 3.77
N PHE A 181 -17.18 -11.65 3.94
CA PHE A 181 -15.73 -11.58 3.90
C PHE A 181 -15.22 -10.51 4.86
N ASN A 182 -13.94 -10.63 5.24
CA ASN A 182 -13.32 -9.75 6.21
C ASN A 182 -13.07 -8.35 5.63
N ILE A 183 -13.53 -7.34 6.35
CA ILE A 183 -13.26 -5.94 6.06
C ILE A 183 -12.56 -5.32 7.27
N LEU A 184 -11.41 -4.71 7.01
CA LEU A 184 -10.67 -3.96 8.00
C LEU A 184 -10.77 -2.48 7.71
N TYR A 185 -11.14 -1.71 8.73
CA TYR A 185 -11.14 -0.25 8.65
C TYR A 185 -9.93 0.32 9.36
N THR A 186 -9.26 1.25 8.70
CA THR A 186 -8.22 2.07 9.32
C THR A 186 -8.43 3.55 9.01
N THR A 187 -7.93 4.40 9.91
CA THR A 187 -7.84 5.83 9.67
C THR A 187 -6.75 6.15 8.63
N MET A 188 -6.72 7.39 8.13
CA MET A 188 -5.64 7.93 7.29
C MET A 188 -4.26 7.91 7.97
N CYS A 189 -4.20 7.68 9.28
CA CYS A 189 -2.96 7.49 10.04
C CYS A 189 -2.48 6.03 10.08
N ILE A 190 -3.24 5.09 9.49
CA ILE A 190 -2.94 3.66 9.43
C ILE A 190 -2.81 3.04 10.83
N ASN A 191 -3.87 3.18 11.62
CA ASN A 191 -3.94 2.59 12.95
C ASN A 191 -4.42 1.14 12.84
N ASN A 192 -3.89 0.26 13.71
CA ASN A 192 -4.32 -1.14 13.85
C ASN A 192 -4.11 -2.04 12.61
N ILE A 193 -3.25 -1.67 11.67
CA ILE A 193 -2.97 -2.50 10.48
C ILE A 193 -2.40 -3.90 10.82
N ASN A 194 -1.85 -4.05 12.02
CA ASN A 194 -1.31 -5.29 12.56
C ASN A 194 -2.36 -6.41 12.63
N THR A 195 -3.64 -6.06 12.80
CA THR A 195 -4.73 -7.04 12.89
C THR A 195 -5.05 -7.71 11.55
N LEU A 196 -4.43 -7.29 10.44
CA LEU A 196 -4.50 -7.99 9.16
C LEU A 196 -3.93 -9.42 9.19
N PHE A 197 -3.05 -9.69 10.16
CA PHE A 197 -2.34 -10.96 10.27
C PHE A 197 -2.80 -11.82 11.46
N ASN A 198 -3.87 -11.41 12.13
CA ASN A 198 -4.43 -12.16 13.25
C ASN A 198 -5.39 -13.25 12.78
#